data_AF-A0A3M6TFJ5-F1
#
_entry.id   AF-A0A3M6TFJ5-F1
#
_cell.length_a   1.000
_cell.length_b   1.000
_cell.length_c   1.000
_cell.angle_alpha   90.00
_cell.angle_beta   90.00
_cell.angle_gamma   90.00
#
_symmetry.space_group_name_H-M   'P 1'
#
loop_
_entity.id
_entity.type
_entity.pdbx_description
1 polymer ?
#
loop_
_entity_poly.entity_id
_entity_poly.type
_entity_poly.pdbx_seq_one_letter_code
_entity_poly.pdbx_strand_id
1 'polypeptide(L)'
;MVSFEARLSHVKPSKDLIALFTCHDTMEMFTDGKSLGEHHCDWKKIKQFLIPRFTKVVSVKGMSASLDSGILGSFSNGLVTNESWKCSLHWFPGWSSPDFDDSPWSAAVVVAEHGNITGIDPAAKWIWTNPRGFDEAYCRLSLR
;
A
#
# COMPACT_ATOMS: atom_id res chain seq x y z
N MET A 1 5.61 18.94 52.50
CA MET A 1 6.70 18.44 51.62
C MET A 1 6.50 16.93 51.52
N VAL A 2 6.10 16.33 50.40
CA VAL A 2 5.84 16.82 49.02
C VAL A 2 4.53 16.19 48.51
N SER A 3 3.75 16.91 47.69
CA SER A 3 2.62 16.32 46.95
C SER A 3 3.13 15.52 45.74
N PHE A 4 2.66 14.28 45.57
CA PHE A 4 2.87 13.51 44.34
C PHE A 4 1.60 13.51 43.49
N GLU A 5 1.39 14.57 42.71
CA GLU A 5 0.49 14.50 41.57
C GLU A 5 1.12 13.65 40.46
N ALA A 6 0.63 12.43 40.30
CA ALA A 6 0.92 11.63 39.12
C ALA A 6 0.16 12.22 37.93
N ARG A 7 0.81 13.11 37.17
CA ARG A 7 0.35 13.46 35.81
C ARG A 7 0.35 12.20 34.96
N LEU A 8 -0.83 11.59 34.80
CA LEU A 8 -1.11 10.66 33.71
C LEU A 8 -0.93 11.43 32.39
N SER A 9 0.24 11.29 31.78
CA SER A 9 0.49 11.80 30.45
C SER A 9 -0.53 11.17 29.50
N HIS A 10 -1.19 12.00 28.69
CA HIS A 10 -2.10 11.52 27.66
C HIS A 10 -1.32 10.73 26.60
N VAL A 11 -1.11 9.44 26.83
CA VAL A 11 -0.76 8.48 25.80
C VAL A 11 -1.97 8.39 24.88
N LYS A 12 -2.02 9.29 23.90
CA LYS A 12 -3.00 9.29 22.82
C LYS A 12 -2.96 7.89 22.21
N PRO A 13 -4.08 7.15 22.15
CA PRO A 13 -4.08 5.82 21.53
C PRO A 13 -3.55 5.97 20.11
N SER A 14 -2.35 5.44 19.92
CA SER A 14 -1.64 5.42 18.66
C SER A 14 -2.43 4.55 17.71
N LYS A 15 -3.15 5.18 16.78
CA LYS A 15 -4.03 4.48 15.87
C LYS A 15 -3.19 3.69 14.86
N ASP A 16 -3.64 2.49 14.53
CA ASP A 16 -3.22 1.79 13.33
C ASP A 16 -3.51 2.68 12.11
N LEU A 17 -2.64 2.63 11.11
CA LEU A 17 -2.80 3.45 9.93
C LEU A 17 -3.87 2.82 9.04
N ILE A 18 -4.95 3.53 8.78
CA ILE A 18 -5.99 3.07 7.85
C ILE A 18 -5.46 3.23 6.42
N ALA A 19 -5.54 2.17 5.63
CA ALA A 19 -5.28 2.16 4.19
C ALA A 19 -6.58 1.81 3.43
N LEU A 20 -6.86 2.55 2.37
CA LEU A 20 -8.04 2.41 1.52
C LEU A 20 -7.57 2.15 0.09
N PHE A 21 -7.86 0.96 -0.44
CA PHE A 21 -7.31 0.48 -1.72
C PHE A 21 -8.37 -0.14 -2.63
N THR A 22 -8.14 -0.02 -3.93
CA THR A 22 -8.85 -0.70 -5.02
C THR A 22 -7.84 -1.11 -6.10
N CYS A 23 -8.28 -1.95 -7.03
CA CYS A 23 -7.50 -2.43 -8.16
C CYS A 23 -8.45 -2.74 -9.34
N HIS A 24 -7.96 -3.33 -10.43
CA HIS A 24 -8.83 -3.83 -11.50
C HIS A 24 -9.39 -5.22 -11.23
N ASP A 25 -8.55 -6.25 -11.05
CA ASP A 25 -9.00 -7.64 -10.90
C ASP A 25 -8.84 -8.17 -9.45
N THR A 26 -7.62 -8.44 -8.98
CA THR A 26 -7.37 -8.81 -7.58
C THR A 26 -6.10 -8.18 -7.01
N MET A 27 -6.07 -8.02 -5.69
CA MET A 27 -4.85 -7.68 -4.97
C MET A 27 -4.77 -8.33 -3.59
N GLU A 28 -3.56 -8.61 -3.12
CA GLU A 28 -3.26 -9.00 -1.75
C GLU A 28 -2.34 -7.96 -1.11
N MET A 29 -2.71 -7.46 0.08
CA MET A 29 -1.89 -6.51 0.83
C MET A 29 -1.09 -7.23 1.90
N PHE A 30 0.16 -6.80 2.09
CA PHE A 30 1.07 -7.28 3.12
C PHE A 30 1.68 -6.11 3.91
N THR A 31 2.02 -6.38 5.15
CA THR A 31 2.81 -5.49 6.02
C THR A 31 3.93 -6.30 6.65
N ASP A 32 5.17 -5.88 6.43
CA ASP A 32 6.39 -6.53 6.92
C ASP A 32 6.41 -8.06 6.69
N GLY A 33 6.08 -8.51 5.48
CA GLY A 33 6.03 -9.93 5.10
C GLY A 33 4.76 -10.69 5.49
N LYS A 34 3.84 -10.09 6.25
CA LYS A 34 2.58 -10.74 6.68
C LYS A 34 1.40 -10.24 5.87
N SER A 35 0.58 -11.15 5.36
CA SER A 35 -0.66 -10.82 4.65
C SER A 35 -1.70 -10.18 5.57
N LEU A 36 -2.38 -9.15 5.07
CA LEU A 36 -3.61 -8.57 5.59
C LEU A 36 -4.85 -9.02 4.78
N GLY A 37 -4.65 -9.96 3.85
CA GLY A 37 -5.69 -10.63 3.06
C GLY A 37 -6.00 -10.00 1.71
N GLU A 38 -6.76 -10.74 0.91
CA GLU A 38 -7.07 -10.44 -0.49
C GLU A 38 -8.25 -9.47 -0.67
N HIS A 39 -8.26 -8.75 -1.80
CA HIS A 39 -9.36 -7.95 -2.32
C HIS A 39 -9.66 -8.42 -3.74
N HIS A 40 -10.89 -8.89 -3.99
CA HIS A 40 -11.40 -9.09 -5.34
C HIS A 40 -12.04 -7.79 -5.79
N CYS A 41 -11.39 -7.12 -6.72
CA CYS A 41 -11.74 -5.79 -7.12
C CYS A 41 -12.89 -5.82 -8.14
N ASP A 42 -13.89 -5.01 -7.85
CA ASP A 42 -14.66 -4.28 -8.84
C ASP A 42 -14.18 -2.86 -8.59
N TRP A 43 -13.57 -2.17 -9.56
CA TRP A 43 -12.77 -0.96 -9.33
C TRP A 43 -13.48 0.13 -8.51
N LYS A 44 -14.83 0.14 -8.52
CA LYS A 44 -15.71 1.00 -7.71
C LYS A 44 -15.78 0.65 -6.22
N LYS A 45 -15.23 -0.49 -5.79
CA LYS A 45 -15.25 -1.03 -4.43
C LYS A 45 -13.88 -0.91 -3.78
N ILE A 46 -13.81 -0.09 -2.74
CA ILE A 46 -12.63 0.05 -1.90
C ILE A 46 -12.64 -1.03 -0.80
N LYS A 47 -11.50 -1.65 -0.53
CA LYS A 47 -11.26 -2.40 0.71
C LYS A 47 -10.45 -1.55 1.69
N GLN A 48 -10.87 -1.60 2.95
CA GLN A 48 -10.12 -1.04 4.06
C GLN A 48 -9.16 -2.09 4.65
N PHE A 49 -7.92 -1.68 4.89
CA PHE A 49 -6.92 -2.42 5.63
C PHE A 49 -6.48 -1.62 6.86
N LEU A 50 -6.18 -2.33 7.96
CA LEU A 50 -5.57 -1.75 9.15
C LEU A 50 -4.08 -2.10 9.12
N ILE A 51 -3.24 -1.11 8.85
CA ILE A 51 -1.79 -1.25 8.82
C ILE A 51 -1.28 -1.20 10.28
N PRO A 52 -0.63 -2.26 10.79
CA PRO A 52 -0.15 -2.30 12.16
C PRO A 52 0.82 -1.15 12.48
N ARG A 53 0.85 -0.77 13.75
CA ARG A 53 1.87 0.15 14.25
C ARG A 53 3.29 -0.35 13.98
N PHE A 54 4.18 0.61 13.71
CA PHE A 54 5.61 0.39 13.46
C PHE A 54 5.90 -0.46 12.21
N THR A 55 4.93 -0.62 11.32
CA THR A 55 5.20 -1.22 10.01
C THR A 55 6.25 -0.42 9.25
N LYS A 56 7.26 -1.12 8.75
CA LYS A 56 8.37 -0.53 7.99
C LYS A 56 8.07 -0.54 6.50
N VAL A 57 7.42 -1.60 6.01
CA VAL A 57 7.08 -1.78 4.60
C VAL A 57 5.63 -2.20 4.44
N VAL A 58 4.89 -1.45 3.62
CA VAL A 58 3.62 -1.90 3.03
C VAL A 58 3.92 -2.47 1.64
N SER A 59 3.21 -3.51 1.27
CA SER A 59 3.44 -4.26 0.05
C SER A 59 2.11 -4.71 -0.55
N VAL A 60 2.01 -4.72 -1.88
CA VAL A 60 0.81 -5.17 -2.61
C VAL A 60 1.23 -6.09 -3.74
N LYS A 61 0.65 -7.28 -3.79
CA LYS A 61 0.60 -8.10 -5.01
C LYS A 61 -0.67 -7.72 -5.74
N GLY A 62 -0.58 -7.13 -6.92
CA GLY A 62 -1.70 -7.01 -7.85
C GLY A 62 -1.68 -8.17 -8.84
N MET A 63 -2.85 -8.65 -9.25
CA MET A 63 -3.01 -9.51 -10.42
C MET A 63 -3.94 -8.81 -11.41
N SER A 64 -3.72 -9.04 -12.69
CA SER A 64 -4.66 -8.66 -13.74
C SER A 64 -4.76 -9.74 -14.83
N ALA A 65 -5.90 -9.80 -15.50
CA ALA A 65 -6.11 -10.62 -16.69
C ALA A 65 -6.29 -9.76 -17.96
N SER A 66 -6.04 -8.44 -17.86
CA SER A 66 -6.29 -7.47 -18.93
C SER A 66 -5.18 -6.43 -19.05
N LEU A 67 -5.22 -5.66 -20.16
CA LEU A 67 -4.31 -4.53 -20.39
C LEU A 67 -4.55 -3.37 -19.42
N ASP A 68 -5.71 -3.33 -18.77
CA ASP A 68 -6.11 -2.28 -17.81
C ASP A 68 -5.62 -2.59 -16.40
N SER A 69 -4.40 -3.10 -16.27
CA SER A 69 -3.80 -3.41 -14.96
C SER A 69 -3.51 -2.12 -14.17
N GLY A 70 -3.80 -2.11 -12.86
CA GLY A 70 -3.48 -1.00 -11.96
C GLY A 70 -3.88 -1.23 -10.50
N ILE A 71 -3.16 -0.59 -9.58
CA ILE A 71 -3.45 -0.50 -8.14
C ILE A 71 -3.65 0.97 -7.77
N LEU A 72 -4.67 1.29 -6.99
CA LEU A 72 -4.94 2.64 -6.50
C LEU A 72 -5.22 2.61 -4.99
N GLY A 73 -4.62 3.51 -4.22
CA GLY A 73 -4.94 3.62 -2.81
C GLY A 73 -4.31 4.80 -2.08
N SER A 74 -4.83 5.06 -0.89
CA SER A 74 -4.39 6.13 0.00
C SER A 74 -4.41 5.70 1.46
N PHE A 75 -3.60 6.36 2.27
CA PHE A 75 -3.47 6.10 3.70
C PHE A 75 -3.91 7.34 4.50
N SER A 76 -4.45 7.11 5.68
CA SER A 76 -4.92 8.14 6.62
C SER A 76 -3.84 9.09 7.18
N ASN A 77 -2.57 8.94 6.77
CA ASN A 77 -1.47 9.87 7.04
C ASN A 77 -1.05 10.70 5.80
N GLY A 78 -1.78 10.63 4.69
CA GLY A 78 -1.50 11.36 3.45
C GLY A 78 -0.52 10.68 2.49
N LEU A 79 -0.09 9.45 2.77
CA LEU A 79 0.59 8.62 1.76
C LEU A 79 -0.42 8.14 0.72
N VAL A 80 0.04 7.95 -0.53
CA VAL A 80 -0.79 7.53 -1.67
C VAL A 80 -0.02 6.58 -2.59
N THR A 81 -0.72 5.89 -3.49
CA THR A 81 -0.11 5.23 -4.65
C THR A 81 0.34 6.28 -5.67
N ASN A 82 1.63 6.29 -5.99
CA ASN A 82 2.26 7.16 -6.99
C ASN A 82 3.68 6.65 -7.31
N GLU A 83 4.46 7.43 -8.07
CA GLU A 83 5.83 7.12 -8.50
C GLU A 83 6.85 6.91 -7.36
N SER A 84 6.51 7.20 -6.09
CA SER A 84 7.38 6.90 -4.93
C SER A 84 7.39 5.43 -4.52
N TRP A 85 6.43 4.64 -5.00
CA TRP A 85 6.43 3.18 -4.88
C TRP A 85 7.47 2.56 -5.78
N LYS A 86 7.98 1.38 -5.41
CA LYS A 86 8.76 0.54 -6.31
C LYS A 86 7.98 -0.68 -6.72
N CYS A 87 8.08 -1.09 -7.98
CA CYS A 87 7.33 -2.25 -8.50
C CYS A 87 8.19 -3.16 -9.38
N SER A 88 7.89 -4.46 -9.31
CA SER A 88 8.52 -5.54 -10.07
C SER A 88 7.46 -6.42 -10.74
N LEU A 89 7.75 -6.92 -11.94
CA LEU A 89 6.98 -7.98 -12.61
C LEU A 89 7.27 -9.38 -12.05
N HIS A 90 8.41 -9.53 -11.37
CA HIS A 90 8.89 -10.81 -10.89
C HIS A 90 8.68 -10.90 -9.38
N TRP A 91 8.16 -12.05 -8.95
CA TRP A 91 8.19 -12.47 -7.57
C TRP A 91 9.63 -12.78 -7.15
N PHE A 92 10.00 -12.35 -5.95
CA PHE A 92 11.25 -12.72 -5.31
C PHE A 92 10.96 -13.28 -3.91
N PRO A 93 11.66 -14.35 -3.45
CA PRO A 93 11.57 -14.78 -2.07
C PRO A 93 11.95 -13.64 -1.12
N GLY A 94 11.17 -13.42 -0.07
CA GLY A 94 11.48 -12.38 0.91
C GLY A 94 11.02 -10.97 0.51
N TRP A 95 10.56 -10.74 -0.71
CA TRP A 95 9.33 -9.95 -0.81
C TRP A 95 8.26 -10.71 0.02
N SER A 96 7.44 -10.09 0.87
CA SER A 96 7.21 -8.66 1.17
C SER A 96 7.86 -8.17 2.48
N SER A 97 8.98 -8.77 2.90
CA SER A 97 9.73 -8.49 4.14
C SER A 97 10.35 -7.07 4.18
N PRO A 98 10.54 -6.47 5.37
CA PRO A 98 11.27 -5.21 5.51
C PRO A 98 12.77 -5.33 5.20
N ASP A 99 13.35 -6.53 5.32
CA ASP A 99 14.79 -6.77 5.12
C ASP A 99 15.16 -7.05 3.64
N PHE A 100 14.18 -7.02 2.74
CA PHE A 100 14.39 -7.22 1.30
C PHE A 100 14.93 -5.96 0.62
N ASP A 101 16.06 -6.11 -0.09
CA ASP A 101 16.63 -5.04 -0.89
C ASP A 101 15.84 -4.83 -2.19
N ASP A 102 14.99 -3.80 -2.19
CA ASP A 102 14.30 -3.31 -3.38
C ASP A 102 15.09 -2.22 -4.14
N SER A 103 16.37 -1.99 -3.85
CA SER A 103 17.22 -1.10 -4.66
C SER A 103 17.26 -1.44 -6.17
N PRO A 104 17.17 -2.72 -6.61
CA PRO A 104 17.10 -3.04 -8.04
C PRO A 104 15.72 -2.81 -8.68
N TRP A 105 14.68 -2.55 -7.90
CA TRP A 105 13.32 -2.38 -8.43
C TRP A 105 13.11 -0.95 -8.95
N SER A 106 12.56 -0.84 -10.16
CA SER A 106 12.13 0.42 -10.74
C SER A 106 11.08 1.13 -9.89
N ALA A 107 11.07 2.45 -9.96
CA ALA A 107 9.91 3.25 -9.54
C ALA A 107 8.65 2.77 -10.30
N ALA A 108 7.50 2.84 -9.62
CA ALA A 108 6.22 2.48 -10.20
C ALA A 108 5.84 3.44 -11.33
N VAL A 109 5.26 2.91 -12.40
CA VAL A 109 4.73 3.71 -13.51
C VAL A 109 3.28 4.07 -13.22
N VAL A 110 2.94 5.34 -13.39
CA VAL A 110 1.56 5.81 -13.40
C VAL A 110 0.92 5.38 -14.72
N VAL A 111 -0.15 4.59 -14.62
CA VAL A 111 -0.93 4.10 -15.77
C VAL A 111 -2.21 4.90 -15.99
N ALA A 112 -2.72 5.58 -14.96
CA ALA A 112 -3.85 6.52 -15.04
C ALA A 112 -3.89 7.47 -13.82
N GLU A 113 -4.50 8.64 -14.01
CA GLU A 113 -4.88 9.55 -12.92
C GLU A 113 -6.07 9.01 -12.11
N HIS A 114 -6.27 9.51 -10.88
CA HIS A 114 -7.22 9.01 -9.86
C HIS A 114 -8.58 8.47 -10.38
N GLY A 115 -9.27 9.20 -11.26
CA GLY A 115 -10.55 8.77 -11.83
C GLY A 115 -11.78 9.00 -10.91
N ASN A 116 -11.66 9.87 -9.90
CA ASN A 116 -12.75 10.25 -8.97
C ASN A 116 -13.36 9.09 -8.15
N ILE A 117 -12.50 8.20 -7.62
CA ILE A 117 -12.95 7.11 -6.74
C ILE A 117 -13.20 7.64 -5.31
N THR A 118 -14.48 7.76 -4.95
CA THR A 118 -14.93 8.28 -3.65
C THR A 118 -14.38 7.46 -2.48
N GLY A 119 -13.54 8.10 -1.66
CA GLY A 119 -12.98 7.51 -0.44
C GLY A 119 -11.47 7.24 -0.52
N ILE A 120 -10.88 7.29 -1.72
CA ILE A 120 -9.43 7.38 -1.89
C ILE A 120 -9.05 8.87 -2.04
N ASP A 121 -7.86 9.23 -1.56
CA ASP A 121 -7.32 10.58 -1.68
C ASP A 121 -7.13 10.96 -3.18
N PRO A 122 -7.65 12.11 -3.66
CA PRO A 122 -7.51 12.52 -5.06
C PRO A 122 -6.07 12.69 -5.57
N ALA A 123 -5.07 12.77 -4.68
CA ALA A 123 -3.66 12.77 -5.05
C ALA A 123 -3.11 11.37 -5.40
N ALA A 124 -3.88 10.30 -5.15
CA ALA A 124 -3.51 8.95 -5.53
C ALA A 124 -3.64 8.72 -7.04
N LYS A 125 -2.67 8.00 -7.59
CA LYS A 125 -2.58 7.63 -9.00
C LYS A 125 -2.64 6.11 -9.13
N TRP A 126 -3.15 5.64 -10.27
CA TRP A 126 -3.09 4.22 -10.59
C TRP A 126 -1.65 3.86 -10.96
N ILE A 127 -1.07 2.92 -10.21
CA ILE A 127 0.32 2.49 -10.40
C ILE A 127 0.42 1.05 -10.89
N TRP A 128 1.50 0.77 -11.62
CA TRP A 128 1.90 -0.57 -12.05
C TRP A 128 3.42 -0.66 -12.26
N THR A 129 3.90 -1.74 -12.88
CA THR A 129 5.32 -2.05 -13.10
C THR A 129 5.97 -1.27 -14.25
N ASN A 130 7.31 -1.23 -14.24
CA ASN A 130 8.12 -0.83 -15.39
C ASN A 130 9.13 -1.95 -15.74
N PRO A 131 9.07 -2.56 -16.95
CA PRO A 131 8.08 -2.34 -18.00
C PRO A 131 6.66 -2.74 -17.57
N ARG A 132 5.64 -2.25 -18.28
CA ARG A 132 4.25 -2.64 -18.04
C ARG A 132 4.04 -4.07 -18.52
N GLY A 133 3.79 -4.99 -17.60
CA GLY A 133 3.29 -6.35 -17.90
C GLY A 133 1.82 -6.48 -17.54
N PHE A 134 1.23 -7.65 -17.80
CA PHE A 134 -0.22 -7.82 -17.83
C PHE A 134 -0.76 -8.73 -16.73
N ASP A 135 0.08 -9.60 -16.16
CA ASP A 135 -0.38 -10.67 -15.26
C ASP A 135 -0.26 -10.31 -13.77
N GLU A 136 0.94 -9.90 -13.33
CA GLU A 136 1.23 -9.65 -11.91
C GLU A 136 2.07 -8.39 -11.69
N ALA A 137 1.84 -7.71 -10.59
CA ALA A 137 2.68 -6.64 -10.08
C ALA A 137 3.00 -6.86 -8.59
N TYR A 138 4.27 -6.75 -8.25
CA TYR A 138 4.76 -6.77 -6.88
C TYR A 138 5.22 -5.35 -6.54
N CYS A 139 4.48 -4.64 -5.70
CA CYS A 139 4.72 -3.23 -5.40
C CYS A 139 4.99 -3.00 -3.90
N ARG A 140 5.96 -2.14 -3.58
CA ARG A 140 6.46 -1.87 -2.22
C ARG A 140 6.50 -0.36 -1.93
N LEU A 141 6.18 -0.01 -0.68
CA LEU A 141 6.39 1.32 -0.10
C LEU A 141 7.07 1.19 1.27
N SER A 142 8.24 1.81 1.41
CA SER A 142 8.95 1.94 2.68
C SER A 142 8.45 3.15 3.45
N LEU A 143 7.97 2.95 4.68
CA LEU A 143 7.32 4.00 5.50
C LEU A 143 8.31 4.87 6.29
N ARG A 144 9.50 4.32 6.60
CA ARG A 144 10.59 4.89 7.44
C ARG A 144 10.26 5.10 8.92
#